data_AF-A0AAP5BIY3-F1
#
_entry.id   AF-A0AAP5BIY3-F1
#
_cell.length_a   1.000
_cell.length_b   1.000
_cell.length_c   1.000
_cell.angle_alpha   90.00
_cell.angle_beta   90.00
_cell.angle_gamma   90.00
#
_symmetry.space_group_name_H-M   'P 1'
#
loop_
_entity.id
_entity.type
_entity.pdbx_description
1 polymer ?
#
loop_
_entity_poly.entity_id
_entity_poly.type
_entity_poly.pdbx_seq_one_letter_code
_entity_poly.pdbx_strand_id
1 'polypeptide(L)'
;MDSDIPQEDLYVTQCEQVGSALELRFVLDFHPDSPPNDQVLQITLAGLDNVPTCVDFFRDLLHNKPIYLQREGNRLTATAGHGTSLSMQATTLTIRHDRLNRQELLRQVALIHDWYLAANRGLVKSSARISAVRTLISESIRRTDLKASGHDRDGLVSVLYAQQVHTLNRILRLLDE
;
A
#
# COMPACT_ATOMS: atom_id res chain seq x y z
N MET A 1 31.32 -7.04 8.02
CA MET A 1 30.15 -6.36 7.42
C MET A 1 29.03 -6.57 8.40
N ASP A 2 28.92 -5.69 9.40
CA ASP A 2 27.87 -5.72 10.43
C ASP A 2 26.86 -4.64 10.07
N SER A 3 25.85 -4.99 9.27
CA SER A 3 24.69 -4.11 9.11
C SER A 3 23.48 -4.79 9.72
N ASP A 4 23.29 -4.59 11.02
CA ASP A 4 22.03 -4.85 11.74
C ASP A 4 20.88 -3.94 11.26
N ILE A 5 21.12 -3.07 10.26
CA ILE A 5 20.13 -2.18 9.66
C ILE A 5 19.73 -2.71 8.27
N PRO A 6 18.45 -3.04 8.07
CA PRO A 6 17.92 -3.49 6.78
C PRO A 6 18.04 -2.40 5.70
N GLN A 7 18.33 -2.81 4.46
CA GLN A 7 18.46 -1.94 3.29
C GLN A 7 17.12 -1.81 2.55
N GLU A 8 16.07 -1.46 3.29
CA GLU A 8 14.68 -1.38 2.83
C GLU A 8 14.06 -0.06 3.27
N ASP A 9 12.84 0.22 2.79
CA ASP A 9 12.09 1.39 3.22
C ASP A 9 11.72 1.24 4.71
N LEU A 10 12.13 2.20 5.54
CA LEU A 10 11.75 2.24 6.95
C LEU A 10 10.80 3.41 7.20
N TYR A 11 9.88 3.25 8.14
CA TYR A 11 8.95 4.31 8.55
C TYR A 11 9.12 4.59 10.03
N VAL A 12 9.41 5.86 10.37
CA VAL A 12 9.54 6.29 11.77
C VAL A 12 8.18 6.19 12.45
N THR A 13 8.10 5.43 13.54
CA THR A 13 6.88 5.28 14.35
C THR A 13 6.94 6.02 15.68
N GLN A 14 8.14 6.18 16.22
CA GLN A 14 8.37 6.90 17.46
C GLN A 14 9.72 7.63 17.38
N CYS A 15 9.72 8.85 17.92
CA CYS A 15 10.90 9.67 18.11
C CYS A 15 10.78 10.33 19.49
N GLU A 16 11.62 9.92 20.44
CA GLU A 16 11.57 10.38 21.81
C GLU A 16 12.95 10.79 22.30
N GLN A 17 13.03 11.92 23.00
CA GLN A 17 14.24 12.37 23.66
C GLN A 17 14.20 11.97 25.13
N VAL A 18 15.19 11.20 25.57
CA VAL A 18 15.39 10.81 26.98
C VAL A 18 16.72 11.38 27.44
N GLY A 19 16.69 12.57 28.05
CA GLY A 19 17.91 13.30 28.42
C GLY A 19 18.73 13.71 27.19
N SER A 20 19.96 13.22 27.07
CA SER A 20 20.85 13.41 25.91
C SER A 20 20.78 12.24 24.90
N ALA A 21 19.89 11.28 25.12
CA ALA A 21 19.66 10.18 24.20
C ALA A 21 18.44 10.45 23.32
N LEU A 22 18.53 10.00 22.07
CA LEU A 22 17.43 9.94 21.11
C LEU A 22 17.05 8.48 20.91
N GLU A 23 15.80 8.15 21.17
CA GLU A 23 15.20 6.86 20.92
C GLU A 23 14.30 6.93 19.69
N LEU A 24 14.59 6.07 18.72
CA LEU A 24 13.88 5.98 17.46
C LEU A 24 13.33 4.56 17.29
N ARG A 25 12.11 4.47 16.81
CA ARG A 25 11.50 3.20 16.39
C ARG A 25 11.09 3.31 14.93
N PHE A 26 11.40 2.27 14.18
CA PHE A 26 11.09 2.17 12.76
C PHE A 26 10.37 0.87 12.47
N VAL A 27 9.40 0.89 11.56
CA VAL A 27 8.79 -0.30 10.99
C VAL A 27 9.23 -0.46 9.54
N LEU A 28 9.51 -1.71 9.15
CA LEU A 28 9.89 -2.10 7.79
C LEU A 28 8.69 -2.06 6.84
N ASP A 29 7.64 -2.75 7.24
CA ASP A 29 6.40 -2.78 6.49
C ASP A 29 5.26 -3.10 7.45
N PHE A 30 4.09 -2.53 7.17
CA PHE A 30 2.84 -2.88 7.83
C PHE A 30 2.19 -4.13 7.20
N HIS A 31 2.90 -4.83 6.30
CA HIS A 31 2.40 -6.01 5.62
C HIS A 31 2.01 -7.15 6.58
N PRO A 32 0.86 -7.83 6.36
CA PRO A 32 0.40 -8.93 7.21
C PRO A 32 1.35 -10.12 7.28
N ASP A 33 2.18 -10.32 6.24
CA ASP A 33 3.11 -11.46 6.15
C ASP A 33 4.47 -11.20 6.82
N SER A 34 4.67 -10.02 7.41
CA SER A 34 5.93 -9.69 8.11
C SER A 34 6.11 -10.53 9.38
N PRO A 35 7.32 -11.07 9.66
CA PRO A 35 7.57 -11.90 10.84
C PRO A 35 7.19 -11.19 12.15
N PRO A 36 6.40 -11.80 13.06
CA PRO A 36 5.79 -11.09 14.19
C PRO A 36 6.76 -10.58 15.28
N ASN A 37 8.00 -11.07 15.31
CA ASN A 37 8.95 -10.77 16.40
C ASN A 37 10.03 -9.74 16.05
N ASP A 38 10.18 -9.36 14.77
CA ASP A 38 11.25 -8.47 14.30
C ASP A 38 10.70 -7.35 13.40
N GLN A 39 9.50 -6.85 13.72
CA GLN A 39 8.81 -5.85 12.90
C GLN A 39 9.29 -4.42 13.17
N VAL A 40 9.87 -4.19 14.35
CA VAL A 40 10.35 -2.87 14.77
C VAL A 40 11.86 -2.89 14.93
N LEU A 41 12.53 -1.98 14.23
CA LEU A 41 13.92 -1.63 14.48
C LEU A 41 13.95 -0.48 15.50
N GLN A 42 14.48 -0.75 16.69
CA GLN A 42 14.72 0.28 17.70
C GLN A 42 16.18 0.70 17.66
N ILE A 43 16.41 2.02 17.57
CA ILE A 43 17.74 2.61 17.60
C ILE A 43 17.82 3.63 18.72
N THR A 44 18.84 3.50 19.56
CA THR A 44 19.15 4.47 20.62
C THR A 44 20.49 5.13 20.33
N LEU A 45 20.49 6.45 20.21
CA LEU A 45 21.67 7.29 20.00
C LEU A 45 21.92 8.09 21.28
N ALA A 46 22.96 7.74 22.05
CA ALA A 46 23.31 8.42 23.29
C ALA A 46 24.50 9.37 23.12
N GLY A 47 24.44 10.53 23.78
CA GLY A 47 25.50 11.53 23.73
C GLY A 47 25.57 12.22 22.37
N LEU A 48 24.42 12.66 21.86
CA LEU A 48 24.31 13.51 20.68
C LEU A 48 24.51 14.98 21.06
N ASP A 49 25.28 15.72 20.25
CA ASP A 49 25.55 17.14 20.50
C ASP A 49 24.34 18.04 20.22
N ASN A 50 23.48 17.65 19.28
CA ASN A 50 22.32 18.44 18.84
C ASN A 50 21.04 17.60 18.75
N VAL A 51 20.59 17.09 19.90
CA VAL A 51 19.34 16.29 20.00
C VAL A 51 18.12 17.03 19.44
N PRO A 52 17.88 18.34 19.72
CA PRO A 52 16.66 19.02 19.26
C PRO A 52 16.49 19.00 17.74
N THR A 53 17.55 19.31 16.98
CA THR A 53 17.50 19.28 15.52
C THR A 53 17.24 17.87 14.99
N CYS A 54 17.78 16.84 15.64
CA CYS A 54 17.51 15.46 15.26
C CYS A 54 16.05 15.09 15.51
N VAL A 55 15.50 15.50 16.65
CA VAL A 55 14.08 15.27 16.99
C VAL A 55 13.17 15.91 15.96
N ASP A 56 13.42 17.18 15.60
CA ASP A 56 12.60 17.91 14.62
C ASP A 56 12.61 17.21 13.25
N PHE A 57 13.78 16.78 12.78
CA PHE A 57 13.92 16.04 11.53
C PHE A 57 13.06 14.75 11.51
N PHE A 58 13.13 13.92 12.55
CA PHE A 58 12.35 12.68 12.59
C PHE A 58 10.87 12.90 12.84
N ARG A 59 10.51 13.93 13.62
CA ARG A 59 9.12 14.27 13.91
C ARG A 59 8.36 14.65 12.64
N ASP A 60 8.99 15.39 11.74
CA ASP A 60 8.41 15.76 10.44
C ASP A 60 8.19 14.56 9.51
N LEU A 61 8.91 13.45 9.75
CA LEU A 61 8.86 12.23 8.94
C LEU A 61 7.96 11.13 9.53
N LEU A 62 7.45 11.31 10.75
CA LEU A 62 6.63 10.32 11.46
C LEU A 62 5.50 9.79 10.57
N HIS A 63 5.53 8.48 10.32
CA HIS A 63 4.53 7.70 9.57
C HIS A 63 4.23 8.14 8.13
N ASN A 64 4.95 9.14 7.60
CA ASN A 64 4.55 9.79 6.35
C ASN A 64 5.49 9.49 5.19
N LYS A 65 6.78 9.26 5.45
CA LYS A 65 7.79 9.12 4.40
C LYS A 65 8.75 7.97 4.72
N PRO A 66 9.18 7.22 3.69
CA PRO A 66 10.23 6.23 3.85
C PRO A 66 11.55 6.93 4.18
N ILE A 67 12.36 6.26 5.00
CA ILE A 67 13.69 6.68 5.39
C ILE A 67 14.67 5.54 5.20
N TYR A 68 15.85 5.86 4.70
CA TYR A 68 16.96 4.92 4.57
C TYR A 68 17.99 5.22 5.63
N LEU A 69 18.45 4.18 6.31
CA LEU A 69 19.41 4.29 7.40
C LEU A 69 20.73 3.64 6.99
N GLN A 70 21.82 4.37 7.24
CA GLN A 70 23.19 3.87 7.05
C GLN A 70 23.97 4.08 8.34
N ARG A 71 24.69 3.04 8.76
CA ARG A 71 25.53 3.06 9.96
C ARG A 71 26.99 2.97 9.60
N GLU A 72 27.79 3.84 10.20
CA GLU A 72 29.24 3.81 10.14
C GLU A 72 29.80 4.01 11.55
N GLY A 73 30.12 2.91 12.23
CA GLY A 73 30.50 2.96 13.65
C GLY A 73 29.36 3.46 14.55
N ASN A 74 29.59 4.60 15.21
CA ASN A 74 28.57 5.29 16.03
C ASN A 74 27.92 6.47 15.28
N ARG A 75 28.13 6.56 13.97
CA ARG A 75 27.45 7.50 13.09
C ARG A 75 26.22 6.84 12.48
N LEU A 76 25.06 7.48 12.60
CA LEU A 76 23.85 7.11 11.87
C LEU A 76 23.54 8.21 10.86
N THR A 77 23.45 7.85 9.59
CA THR A 77 22.97 8.74 8.54
C THR A 77 21.57 8.29 8.14
N ALA A 78 20.62 9.21 8.25
CA ALA A 78 19.24 8.99 7.89
C ALA A 78 18.89 9.84 6.66
N THR A 79 18.41 9.20 5.61
CA THR A 79 18.09 9.84 4.33
C THR A 79 16.61 9.69 4.04
N ALA A 80 15.90 10.81 4.02
CA ALA A 80 14.49 10.87 3.63
C ALA A 80 14.35 11.13 2.13
N GLY A 81 13.16 10.86 1.57
CA GLY A 81 12.87 11.16 0.17
C GLY A 81 13.18 12.61 -0.20
N HIS A 82 13.71 12.83 -1.42
CA HIS A 82 14.20 14.11 -1.98
C HIS A 82 15.62 14.52 -1.55
N GLY A 83 16.43 13.58 -1.04
CA GLY A 83 17.86 13.80 -0.77
C GLY A 83 18.14 14.56 0.53
N THR A 84 17.13 14.86 1.33
CA THR A 84 17.31 15.39 2.68
C THR A 84 17.94 14.32 3.55
N SER A 85 19.16 14.58 4.02
CA SER A 85 19.91 13.66 4.87
C SER A 85 20.32 14.34 6.17
N LEU A 86 20.28 13.58 7.25
CA LEU A 86 20.78 13.97 8.55
C LEU A 86 21.80 12.95 9.01
N SER A 87 23.03 13.40 9.25
CA SER A 87 24.09 12.57 9.83
C SER A 87 24.25 12.92 11.31
N MET A 88 24.22 11.89 12.16
CA MET A 88 24.24 12.02 13.61
C MET A 88 25.41 11.22 14.16
N GLN A 89 26.34 11.90 14.82
CA GLN A 89 27.43 11.26 15.53
C GLN A 89 27.04 11.11 17.00
N ALA A 90 26.93 9.86 17.48
CA ALA A 90 26.66 9.55 18.86
C ALA A 90 27.93 9.07 19.57
N THR A 91 27.95 9.19 20.90
CA THR A 91 28.94 8.51 21.75
C THR A 91 28.69 7.01 21.75
N THR A 92 27.42 6.60 21.75
CA THR A 92 27.02 5.19 21.68
C THR A 92 25.78 5.04 20.82
N LEU A 93 25.80 4.04 19.94
CA LEU A 93 24.69 3.67 19.06
C LEU A 93 24.31 2.22 19.33
N THR A 94 23.09 1.98 19.80
CA THR A 94 22.54 0.64 20.04
C THR A 94 21.40 0.37 19.08
N ILE A 95 21.36 -0.85 18.53
CA ILE A 95 20.31 -1.33 17.63
C ILE A 95 19.70 -2.58 18.24
N ARG A 96 18.38 -2.68 18.23
CA ARG A 96 17.62 -3.85 18.68
C ARG A 96 16.42 -4.06 17.77
N HIS A 97 16.02 -5.31 17.63
CA HIS A 97 14.72 -5.65 17.07
C HIS A 97 13.72 -5.83 18.21
N ASP A 98 12.50 -5.33 18.01
CA ASP A 98 11.43 -5.36 18.99
C ASP A 98 10.09 -5.65 18.31
N ARG A 99 9.10 -5.97 19.14
CA ARG A 99 7.70 -6.11 18.73
C ARG A 99 7.04 -4.75 18.61
N LEU A 100 5.94 -4.72 17.87
CA LEU A 100 5.05 -3.56 17.84
C LEU A 100 4.51 -3.27 19.25
N ASN A 101 4.58 -2.00 19.63
CA ASN A 101 3.90 -1.51 20.81
C ASN A 101 2.39 -1.33 20.52
N ARG A 102 1.61 -1.02 21.56
CA ARG A 102 0.16 -0.86 21.44
C ARG A 102 -0.25 0.22 20.43
N GLN A 103 0.46 1.34 20.37
CA GLN A 103 0.13 2.44 19.46
C GLN A 103 0.43 2.08 18.01
N GLU A 104 1.57 1.43 17.76
CA GLU A 104 1.97 0.94 16.46
C GLU A 104 0.97 -0.11 15.94
N LEU A 105 0.57 -1.05 16.79
CA LEU A 105 -0.44 -2.05 16.46
C LEU A 105 -1.80 -1.42 16.11
N LEU A 106 -2.26 -0.44 16.90
CA LEU A 106 -3.52 0.27 16.61
C LEU A 106 -3.48 0.99 15.26
N ARG A 107 -2.34 1.60 14.92
CA ARG A 107 -2.16 2.25 13.61
C ARG A 107 -2.14 1.23 12.47
N GLN A 108 -1.45 0.10 12.64
CA GLN A 108 -1.42 -0.95 11.62
C GLN A 108 -2.83 -1.51 11.36
N VAL A 109 -3.61 -1.76 12.41
CA VAL A 109 -5.01 -2.20 12.28
C VAL A 109 -5.85 -1.17 11.54
N ALA A 110 -5.70 0.12 11.85
CA ALA A 110 -6.40 1.19 11.15
C ALA A 110 -6.03 1.24 9.65
N LEU A 111 -4.75 1.11 9.33
CA LEU A 111 -4.26 1.09 7.95
C LEU A 111 -4.82 -0.11 7.16
N ILE A 112 -4.76 -1.31 7.74
CA ILE A 112 -5.31 -2.53 7.12
C ILE A 112 -6.82 -2.39 6.91
N HIS A 113 -7.53 -1.82 7.88
CA HIS A 113 -8.96 -1.56 7.77
C HIS A 113 -9.28 -0.57 6.63
N ASP A 114 -8.49 0.50 6.49
CA ASP A 114 -8.66 1.47 5.40
C ASP A 114 -8.36 0.85 4.03
N TRP A 115 -7.34 -0.01 3.93
CA TRP A 115 -7.06 -0.79 2.72
C TRP A 115 -8.22 -1.72 2.37
N TYR A 116 -8.77 -2.42 3.35
CA TYR A 116 -9.96 -3.25 3.17
C TYR A 116 -11.14 -2.43 2.66
N LEU A 117 -11.42 -1.27 3.26
CA LEU A 117 -12.50 -0.39 2.81
C LEU A 117 -12.29 0.12 1.39
N ALA A 118 -11.06 0.51 1.05
CA ALA A 118 -10.71 0.98 -0.30
C ALA A 118 -10.89 -0.15 -1.33
N ALA A 119 -10.38 -1.34 -1.03
CA ALA A 119 -10.54 -2.52 -1.88
C ALA A 119 -12.02 -2.90 -2.05
N ASN A 120 -12.80 -2.90 -0.97
CA ASN A 120 -14.23 -3.19 -1.02
C ASN A 120 -14.99 -2.17 -1.87
N ARG A 121 -14.72 -0.86 -1.72
CA ARG A 121 -15.32 0.18 -2.59
C ARG A 121 -14.94 -0.03 -4.05
N GLY A 122 -13.70 -0.41 -4.32
CA GLY A 122 -13.23 -0.74 -5.67
C GLY A 122 -14.00 -1.93 -6.26
N LEU A 123 -14.15 -2.99 -5.47
CA LEU A 123 -14.87 -4.21 -5.86
C LEU A 123 -16.36 -3.94 -6.12
N VAL A 124 -17.03 -3.20 -5.22
CA VAL A 124 -18.44 -2.80 -5.39
C VAL A 124 -18.62 -2.00 -6.69
N LYS A 125 -17.74 -1.02 -6.97
CA LYS A 125 -17.79 -0.24 -8.22
C LYS A 125 -17.59 -1.12 -9.45
N SER A 126 -16.61 -2.02 -9.43
CA SER A 126 -16.35 -2.94 -10.54
C SER A 126 -17.52 -3.89 -10.76
N SER A 127 -18.09 -4.46 -9.69
CA SER A 127 -19.29 -5.31 -9.77
C SER A 127 -20.49 -4.56 -10.34
N ALA A 128 -20.74 -3.33 -9.90
CA ALA A 128 -21.83 -2.50 -10.44
C ALA A 128 -21.65 -2.23 -11.94
N ARG A 129 -20.42 -1.98 -12.40
CA ARG A 129 -20.11 -1.80 -13.84
C ARG A 129 -20.36 -3.08 -14.63
N ILE A 130 -19.95 -4.24 -14.12
CA ILE A 130 -20.21 -5.54 -14.76
C ILE A 130 -21.72 -5.77 -14.88
N SER A 131 -22.49 -5.51 -13.81
CA SER A 131 -23.96 -5.62 -13.82
C SER A 131 -24.61 -4.68 -14.83
N ALA A 132 -24.11 -3.45 -14.96
CA ALA A 132 -24.61 -2.49 -15.94
C ALA A 132 -24.33 -2.95 -17.39
N VAL A 133 -23.11 -3.44 -17.66
CA VAL A 133 -22.76 -4.01 -18.97
C VAL A 133 -23.63 -5.21 -19.30
N ARG A 134 -23.87 -6.11 -18.34
CA ARG A 134 -24.76 -7.28 -18.52
C ARG A 134 -26.18 -6.86 -18.90
N THR A 135 -26.70 -5.83 -18.22
CA THR A 135 -28.03 -5.27 -18.51
C THR A 135 -28.08 -4.70 -19.93
N LEU A 136 -27.06 -3.93 -20.34
CA LEU A 136 -26.97 -3.34 -21.68
C LEU A 136 -26.87 -4.40 -22.77
N ILE A 137 -26.08 -5.46 -22.57
CA ILE A 137 -25.93 -6.56 -23.53
C ILE A 137 -27.26 -7.32 -23.67
N SER A 138 -27.91 -7.65 -22.55
CA SER A 138 -29.20 -8.34 -22.55
C SER A 138 -30.27 -7.54 -23.29
N GLU A 139 -30.34 -6.23 -23.05
CA GLU A 139 -31.24 -5.32 -23.77
C GLU A 139 -30.87 -5.19 -25.25
N SER A 140 -29.58 -5.19 -25.59
CA SER A 140 -29.10 -5.15 -26.98
C SER A 140 -29.50 -6.42 -27.74
N ILE A 141 -29.38 -7.60 -27.12
CA ILE A 141 -29.87 -8.88 -27.69
C ILE A 141 -31.38 -8.77 -27.94
N ARG A 142 -32.16 -8.39 -26.92
CA ARG A 142 -33.63 -8.24 -27.05
C ARG A 142 -34.02 -7.30 -28.20
N ARG A 143 -33.35 -6.15 -28.33
CA ARG A 143 -33.61 -5.20 -29.44
C ARG A 143 -33.21 -5.77 -30.79
N THR A 144 -32.13 -6.54 -30.85
CA THR A 144 -31.67 -7.19 -32.07
C THR A 144 -32.65 -8.26 -32.54
N ASP A 145 -33.15 -9.09 -31.61
CA ASP A 145 -34.18 -10.09 -31.90
C ASP A 145 -35.49 -9.45 -32.40
N LEU A 146 -35.92 -8.35 -31.76
CA LEU A 146 -37.08 -7.58 -32.22
C LEU A 146 -36.89 -7.02 -33.63
N LYS A 147 -35.71 -6.47 -33.94
CA LYS A 147 -35.41 -6.00 -35.30
C LYS A 147 -35.40 -7.14 -36.31
N ALA A 148 -34.77 -8.26 -35.96
CA ALA A 148 -34.70 -9.44 -36.82
C ALA A 148 -36.10 -9.99 -37.16
N SER A 149 -37.05 -9.92 -36.23
CA SER A 149 -38.44 -10.38 -36.45
C SER A 149 -39.19 -9.62 -37.56
N GLY A 150 -38.73 -8.42 -37.93
CA GLY A 150 -39.31 -7.60 -39.00
C GLY A 150 -38.73 -7.88 -40.40
N HIS A 151 -37.83 -8.85 -40.55
CA HIS A 151 -37.18 -9.19 -41.82
C HIS A 151 -37.40 -10.65 -42.21
N ASP A 152 -37.24 -10.97 -43.50
CA ASP A 152 -37.31 -12.34 -44.00
C ASP A 152 -36.23 -13.21 -43.35
N ARG A 153 -36.67 -14.37 -42.82
CA ARG A 153 -35.84 -15.26 -41.98
C ARG A 153 -34.62 -15.82 -42.68
N ASP A 154 -34.65 -15.93 -44.01
CA ASP A 154 -33.57 -16.47 -44.84
C ASP A 154 -32.80 -15.38 -45.61
N GLY A 155 -33.08 -14.10 -45.32
CA GLY A 155 -32.37 -12.98 -45.91
C GLY A 155 -31.00 -12.72 -45.26
N LEU A 156 -30.10 -12.07 -46.01
CA LEU A 156 -28.78 -11.63 -45.52
C LEU A 156 -28.86 -10.85 -44.20
N VAL A 157 -29.92 -10.08 -44.00
CA VAL A 157 -30.18 -9.28 -42.79
C VAL A 157 -30.40 -10.16 -41.55
N SER A 158 -31.10 -11.29 -41.70
CA SER A 158 -31.34 -12.26 -40.62
C SER A 158 -30.05 -12.91 -40.14
N VAL A 159 -29.16 -13.28 -41.09
CA VAL A 159 -27.84 -13.85 -40.79
C VAL A 159 -26.96 -12.86 -40.01
N LEU A 160 -26.97 -11.58 -40.38
CA LEU A 160 -26.20 -10.53 -39.69
C LEU A 160 -26.67 -10.34 -38.24
N TYR A 161 -27.99 -10.32 -38.00
CA TYR A 161 -28.52 -10.22 -36.64
C TYR A 161 -28.19 -11.46 -35.80
N ALA A 162 -28.24 -12.66 -36.38
CA ALA A 162 -27.85 -13.89 -35.69
C ALA A 162 -26.36 -13.88 -35.26
N GLN A 163 -25.46 -13.40 -36.13
CA GLN A 163 -24.04 -13.24 -35.79
C GLN A 163 -23.82 -12.19 -34.68
N GLN A 164 -24.56 -11.09 -34.71
CA GLN A 164 -24.51 -10.05 -33.69
C GLN A 164 -24.97 -10.58 -32.33
N VAL A 165 -26.10 -11.30 -32.28
CA VAL A 165 -26.62 -11.94 -31.06
C VAL A 165 -25.65 -13.01 -30.54
N HIS A 166 -25.05 -13.82 -31.42
CA HIS A 166 -24.05 -14.81 -31.02
C HIS A 166 -22.83 -14.15 -30.35
N THR A 167 -22.33 -13.06 -30.91
CA THR A 167 -21.20 -12.30 -30.35
C THR A 167 -21.54 -11.71 -28.98
N LEU A 168 -22.73 -11.10 -28.84
CA LEU A 168 -23.21 -10.53 -27.58
C LEU A 168 -23.36 -11.60 -26.49
N ASN A 169 -23.89 -12.78 -26.83
CA ASN A 169 -23.96 -13.91 -25.90
C ASN A 169 -22.58 -14.42 -25.47
N ARG A 170 -21.58 -14.39 -26.37
CA ARG A 170 -20.20 -14.77 -26.02
C ARG A 170 -19.59 -13.80 -25.01
N ILE A 171 -19.84 -12.50 -25.18
CA ILE A 171 -19.40 -11.47 -24.21
C ILE A 171 -20.10 -11.67 -22.87
N LEU A 172 -21.39 -12.01 -22.87
CA LEU A 172 -22.15 -12.22 -21.64
C LEU A 172 -21.58 -13.40 -20.81
N ARG A 173 -21.23 -14.51 -21.46
CA ARG A 173 -20.56 -15.65 -20.80
C ARG A 173 -19.22 -15.25 -20.18
N LEU A 174 -18.41 -14.47 -20.87
CA LEU A 174 -17.13 -13.98 -20.35
C LEU A 174 -17.28 -13.00 -19.16
N LEU A 175 -18.48 -12.46 -18.93
CA LEU A 175 -18.79 -11.63 -17.75
C LEU A 175 -19.38 -12.45 -16.58
N ASP A 176 -19.62 -13.74 -16.78
CA ASP A 176 -20.12 -14.68 -15.77
C ASP A 176 -19.03 -15.64 -15.24
N GLU A 177 -17.89 -15.73 -15.94
CA GLU A 177 -16.65 -16.41 -15.53
C GLU A 177 -15.80 -15.52 -14.61
#